data_AF-C3YN39-F1
#
_entry.id   AF-C3YN39-F1
#
_cell.length_a   1.000
_cell.length_b   1.000
_cell.length_c   1.000
_cell.angle_alpha   90.00
_cell.angle_beta   90.00
_cell.angle_gamma   90.00
#
_symmetry.space_group_name_H-M   'P 1'
#
loop_
_entity.id
_entity.type
_entity.pdbx_description
1 polymer ?
#
loop_
_entity_poly.entity_id
_entity_poly.type
_entity_poly.pdbx_seq_one_letter_code
_entity_poly.pdbx_strand_id
1 'polypeptide(L)'
;MKNFLLHVFSRLPVTVPSGVVAFPHEIISHVPESFCYWGYPNLVHYTTMSTGGHFPAFEQPALLAEDIRAFARKVEALDTPKEKTPQ
;
A
#
# COMPACT_ATOMS: atom_id res chain seq x y z
N MET A 1 26.02 -5.80 6.53
CA MET A 1 24.99 -5.19 5.65
C MET A 1 23.57 -5.67 5.94
N LYS A 2 23.33 -6.93 6.31
CA LYS A 2 21.99 -7.48 6.63
C LYS A 2 21.29 -6.80 7.82
N ASN A 3 22.04 -6.25 8.77
CA ASN A 3 21.47 -5.69 10.00
C ASN A 3 20.90 -4.27 9.84
N PHE A 4 21.31 -3.50 8.83
CA PHE A 4 20.87 -2.10 8.70
C PHE A 4 19.43 -1.98 8.20
N LEU A 5 19.06 -2.75 7.16
CA LEU A 5 17.68 -2.78 6.66
C LEU A 5 16.70 -3.27 7.75
N LEU A 6 17.06 -4.33 8.48
CA LEU A 6 16.27 -4.87 9.60
C LEU A 6 16.09 -3.86 10.75
N HIS A 7 17.08 -2.98 11.00
CA HIS A 7 17.02 -1.99 12.08
C HIS A 7 16.13 -0.78 11.76
N VAL A 8 16.01 -0.42 10.48
CA VAL A 8 15.18 0.73 10.04
C VAL A 8 13.69 0.35 10.04
N PHE A 9 13.34 -0.85 9.56
CA PHE A 9 11.94 -1.32 9.55
C PHE A 9 11.42 -1.79 10.91
N SER A 10 12.28 -2.05 11.90
CA SER A 10 11.87 -2.57 13.21
C SER A 10 11.49 -1.51 14.25
N ARG A 11 11.74 -0.22 14.00
CA ARG A 11 11.63 0.76 15.09
C ARG A 11 10.24 1.33 15.35
N LEU A 12 9.32 1.44 14.38
CA LEU A 12 7.89 1.67 14.64
C LEU A 12 7.07 1.28 13.39
N PRO A 13 6.29 0.19 13.42
CA PRO A 13 5.40 -0.15 12.30
C PRO A 13 4.27 0.89 12.16
N VAL A 14 3.82 1.14 10.93
CA VAL A 14 2.66 1.99 10.64
C VAL A 14 1.40 1.17 10.87
N THR A 15 0.68 1.45 11.95
CA THR A 15 -0.47 0.63 12.40
C THR A 15 -1.82 1.08 11.83
N VAL A 16 -1.88 2.25 11.20
CA VAL A 16 -3.09 2.74 10.52
C VAL A 16 -3.34 2.00 9.20
N PRO A 17 -4.60 1.94 8.71
CA PRO A 17 -4.90 1.38 7.38
C PRO A 17 -4.01 2.01 6.32
N SER A 18 -3.22 1.18 5.65
CA SER A 18 -2.18 1.61 4.71
C SER A 18 -2.42 1.02 3.33
N GLY A 19 -2.04 1.76 2.29
CA GLY A 19 -2.09 1.33 0.90
C GLY A 19 -0.71 1.44 0.24
N VAL A 20 -0.36 0.48 -0.60
CA VAL A 20 0.88 0.48 -1.39
C VAL A 20 0.54 0.26 -2.86
N VAL A 21 1.15 1.07 -3.72
CA VAL A 21 1.10 0.89 -5.18
C VAL A 21 2.51 0.72 -5.72
N ALA A 22 2.75 -0.37 -6.43
CA ALA A 22 4.04 -0.76 -6.95
C ALA A 22 4.10 -0.51 -8.46
N PHE A 23 4.93 0.45 -8.87
CA PHE A 23 5.19 0.76 -10.28
C PHE A 23 6.41 0.00 -10.82
N PRO A 24 6.37 -0.49 -12.07
CA PRO A 24 7.39 -1.41 -12.59
C PRO A 24 8.77 -0.78 -12.79
N HIS A 25 8.85 0.55 -13.00
CA HIS A 25 10.11 1.27 -13.21
C HIS A 25 10.51 2.15 -12.03
N GLU A 26 10.02 1.84 -10.83
CA GLU A 26 10.47 2.54 -9.63
C GLU A 26 11.91 2.12 -9.23
N ILE A 27 12.67 2.97 -8.55
CA ILE A 27 14.05 2.70 -8.09
C ILE A 27 14.11 1.43 -7.24
N ILE A 28 13.06 1.18 -6.45
CA ILE A 28 12.87 -0.05 -5.67
C ILE A 28 11.59 -0.75 -6.17
N SER A 29 11.61 -1.19 -7.42
CA SER A 29 10.45 -1.65 -8.20
C SER A 29 9.91 -3.04 -7.83
N HIS A 30 10.55 -3.75 -6.90
CA HIS A 30 10.28 -5.18 -6.65
C HIS A 30 10.15 -5.51 -5.18
N VAL A 31 9.43 -4.70 -4.41
CA VAL A 31 9.03 -5.10 -3.05
C VAL A 31 7.82 -6.02 -3.16
N PRO A 32 7.92 -7.32 -2.82
CA PRO A 32 6.75 -8.18 -2.80
C PRO A 32 5.78 -7.72 -1.71
N GLU A 33 4.47 -7.94 -1.91
CA GLU A 33 3.45 -7.58 -0.91
C GLU A 33 3.78 -8.14 0.49
N SER A 34 4.32 -9.36 0.56
CA SER A 34 4.73 -10.00 1.82
C SER A 34 5.77 -9.20 2.61
N PHE A 35 6.63 -8.42 1.93
CA PHE A 35 7.61 -7.55 2.58
C PHE A 35 6.97 -6.28 3.13
N CYS A 36 5.88 -5.78 2.53
CA CYS A 36 5.18 -4.59 3.01
C CYS A 36 4.59 -4.78 4.42
N TYR A 37 4.14 -5.98 4.77
CA TYR A 37 3.57 -6.27 6.10
C TYR A 37 4.54 -6.05 7.27
N TRP A 38 5.86 -6.04 7.02
CA TRP A 38 6.84 -5.73 8.06
C TRP A 38 6.79 -4.26 8.50
N GLY A 39 6.56 -3.34 7.57
CA GLY A 39 6.44 -1.91 7.85
C GLY A 39 4.99 -1.44 8.05
N TYR A 40 4.05 -2.12 7.40
CA TYR A 40 2.62 -1.80 7.36
C TYR A 40 1.79 -3.03 7.79
N PRO A 41 1.74 -3.37 9.08
CA PRO A 41 0.98 -4.52 9.57
C PRO A 41 -0.53 -4.45 9.23
N ASN A 42 -1.06 -3.24 9.02
CA ASN A 42 -2.44 -3.01 8.60
C ASN A 42 -2.51 -2.58 7.11
N LEU A 43 -1.92 -3.38 6.23
CA LEU A 43 -1.98 -3.16 4.78
C LEU A 43 -3.37 -3.59 4.25
N VAL A 44 -4.15 -2.63 3.77
CA VAL A 44 -5.53 -2.87 3.28
C VAL A 44 -5.64 -2.79 1.76
N HIS A 45 -4.61 -2.29 1.11
CA HIS A 45 -4.56 -2.13 -0.33
C HIS A 45 -3.14 -2.35 -0.85
N TYR A 46 -3.00 -3.24 -1.82
CA TYR A 46 -1.76 -3.44 -2.56
C TYR A 46 -2.09 -3.62 -4.04
N THR A 47 -1.45 -2.82 -4.90
CA THR A 47 -1.64 -2.88 -6.35
C THR A 47 -0.31 -2.90 -7.06
N THR A 48 -0.18 -3.76 -8.08
CA THR A 48 0.94 -3.72 -9.03
C THR A 48 0.49 -3.10 -10.33
N MET A 49 1.18 -2.06 -10.77
CA MET A 49 0.89 -1.35 -12.01
C MET A 49 1.60 -1.98 -13.21
N SER A 50 1.02 -1.87 -14.40
CA SER A 50 1.59 -2.39 -15.64
C SER A 50 2.61 -1.44 -16.30
N THR A 51 2.60 -0.15 -15.94
CA THR A 51 3.47 0.89 -16.52
C THR A 51 3.68 2.06 -15.54
N GLY A 52 4.69 2.88 -15.78
CA GLY A 52 5.12 4.01 -14.94
C GLY A 52 6.31 3.69 -14.02
N GLY A 53 6.84 4.71 -13.36
CA GLY A 53 8.00 4.60 -12.47
C GLY A 53 7.94 5.55 -11.28
N HIS A 54 9.06 6.21 -11.02
CA HIS A 54 9.31 7.00 -9.81
C HIS A 54 8.37 8.20 -9.64
N PHE A 55 7.84 8.75 -10.74
CA PHE A 55 6.96 9.92 -10.72
C PHE A 55 5.54 9.54 -11.17
N PRO A 56 4.83 8.66 -10.45
CA PRO A 56 3.58 8.07 -10.93
C PRO A 56 2.48 9.09 -11.16
N ALA A 57 2.44 10.17 -10.37
CA ALA A 57 1.49 11.26 -10.55
C ALA A 57 1.71 12.05 -11.84
N PHE A 58 2.95 12.09 -12.34
CA PHE A 58 3.32 12.79 -13.56
C PHE A 58 3.30 11.87 -14.79
N GLU A 59 3.76 10.63 -14.62
CA GLU A 59 3.85 9.63 -15.69
C GLU A 59 2.49 8.97 -15.99
N GLN A 60 1.73 8.63 -14.94
CA GLN A 60 0.48 7.86 -15.04
C GLN A 60 -0.63 8.44 -14.13
N PRO A 61 -1.02 9.72 -14.32
CA PRO A 61 -1.94 10.42 -13.43
C PRO A 61 -3.29 9.71 -13.26
N ALA A 62 -3.83 9.15 -14.34
CA ALA A 62 -5.11 8.44 -14.30
C ALA A 62 -5.03 7.12 -13.52
N LEU A 63 -3.96 6.35 -13.70
CA LEU A 63 -3.76 5.08 -12.98
C LEU A 63 -3.57 5.34 -11.48
N LEU A 64 -2.72 6.30 -11.12
CA LEU A 64 -2.52 6.65 -9.73
C LEU A 64 -3.79 7.20 -9.07
N ALA A 65 -4.53 8.07 -9.76
CA ALA A 65 -5.76 8.63 -9.22
C ALA A 65 -6.82 7.56 -8.96
N GLU A 66 -6.98 6.60 -9.87
CA GLU A 66 -7.94 5.51 -9.64
C GLU A 66 -7.52 4.61 -8.49
N ASP A 67 -6.23 4.31 -8.35
CA ASP A 67 -5.70 3.53 -7.23
C ASP A 67 -5.96 4.21 -5.87
N ILE A 68 -5.69 5.51 -5.77
CA ILE A 68 -5.98 6.31 -4.57
C ILE A 68 -7.47 6.27 -4.23
N ARG A 69 -8.36 6.43 -5.22
CA ARG A 69 -9.81 6.34 -4.98
C ARG A 69 -10.21 4.94 -4.53
N ALA A 70 -9.63 3.90 -5.12
CA ALA A 70 -9.89 2.51 -4.72
C ALA A 70 -9.42 2.23 -3.29
N PHE A 71 -8.27 2.76 -2.88
CA PHE A 71 -7.81 2.72 -1.50
C PHE A 71 -8.77 3.48 -0.55
N ALA A 72 -9.14 4.72 -0.88
CA ALA A 72 -10.05 5.53 -0.07
C ALA A 72 -11.39 4.82 0.18
N ARG A 73 -12.02 4.26 -0.87
CA ARG A 73 -13.25 3.47 -0.74
C ARG A 73 -13.10 2.28 0.20
N LYS A 74 -11.96 1.58 0.16
CA LYS A 74 -11.69 0.46 1.09
C LYS A 74 -11.60 0.95 2.53
N VAL A 75 -10.92 2.07 2.78
CA VAL A 75 -10.79 2.64 4.12
C VAL A 75 -12.14 3.11 4.66
N GLU A 76 -12.93 3.84 3.88
CA GLU A 76 -14.28 4.28 4.25
C GLU A 76 -15.21 3.10 4.59
N ALA A 77 -15.07 1.97 3.88
CA ALA A 77 -15.82 0.76 4.16
C ALA A 77 -15.44 0.07 5.48
N LEU A 78 -14.24 0.33 6.04
CA LEU A 78 -13.83 -0.21 7.35
C LEU A 78 -14.56 0.48 8.50
N ASP A 79 -14.92 1.75 8.34
CA ASP A 79 -15.62 2.56 9.34
C ASP A 79 -17.15 2.35 9.31
N THR A 80 -17.66 1.66 8.29
CA THR A 80 -19.09 1.35 8.19
C THR A 80 -19.46 0.27 9.22
N PRO A 81 -20.45 0.50 10.10
CA PRO A 81 -20.91 -0.53 11.03
C PRO A 81 -21.30 -1.78 10.25
N LYS A 82 -20.66 -2.92 10.53
CA LYS A 82 -21.13 -4.19 9.98
C LYS A 82 -22.54 -4.41 10.52
N GLU A 83 -23.53 -4.43 9.62
CA GLU A 83 -24.90 -4.83 9.95
C GLU A 83 -24.82 -6.13 10.74
N LYS A 84 -25.37 -6.14 11.95
CA LYS A 84 -25.47 -7.36 12.75
C LYS A 84 -26.33 -8.33 11.94
N THR A 85 -25.74 -9.45 11.53
CA THR A 85 -26.49 -10.57 10.96
C THR A 85 -27.64 -10.90 11.91
N PRO A 86 -28.90 -10.92 11.45
CA PRO A 86 -30.02 -11.37 12.28
C PRO A 86 -29.73 -12.79 12.73
N GLN A 87 -29.68 -13.00 14.05
CA GLN A 87 -29.72 -14.33 14.67
C GLN A 87 -31.09 -14.97 14.42
#